data_AF-A0A2G2XXX2-F1
#
_entry.id   AF-A0A2G2XXX2-F1
#
_cell.length_a   1.000
_cell.length_b   1.000
_cell.length_c   1.000
_cell.angle_alpha   90.00
_cell.angle_beta   90.00
_cell.angle_gamma   90.00
#
_symmetry.space_group_name_H-M   'P 1'
#
loop_
_entity.id
_entity.type
_entity.pdbx_description
1 polymer ?
#
loop_
_entity_poly.entity_id
_entity_poly.type
_entity_poly.pdbx_seq_one_letter_code
_entity_poly.pdbx_strand_id
1 'polypeptide(L)'
;MTGLTLNLDLSNIHKNPEINAGLVRREKIAFFDKVRSKVAEHVFLGGDAVAKDKDIPNQNGITHVLNCVDFVCPKYFKCDFIYWTLWLQDSPSEDITSILYDVFDYFEEVREQHGRVFVHCYQGVSRSTSLVIGYIMWREGQSFDDAFECVKSARGIADPNIGFACQLLQCQKKVHAFPLSPSSLLRMYRVAPHSPYDLLHLIPKMLNDPSPSTLDSKGAFIIHIPSSIYVWIGRKSEAVTTRTRAWP
;
A
#
# COMPACT_ATOMS: atom_id res chain seq x y z
N MET A 1 -65.91 15.39 8.26
CA MET A 1 -64.57 15.14 8.82
C MET A 1 -64.25 13.67 8.65
N THR A 2 -63.57 13.30 7.56
CA THR A 2 -63.13 11.93 7.28
C THR A 2 -61.62 11.97 7.17
N GLY A 3 -60.93 11.48 8.20
CA GLY A 3 -59.48 11.39 8.25
C GLY A 3 -58.99 10.24 7.38
N LEU A 4 -58.13 10.56 6.41
CA LEU A 4 -57.32 9.60 5.67
C LEU A 4 -56.06 9.31 6.49
N THR A 5 -56.04 8.17 7.17
CA THR A 5 -54.84 7.64 7.79
C THR A 5 -53.94 7.06 6.70
N LEU A 6 -52.82 7.72 6.42
CA LEU A 6 -51.75 7.17 5.58
C LEU A 6 -51.12 5.99 6.33
N ASN A 7 -51.54 4.77 6.00
CA ASN A 7 -50.83 3.55 6.39
C ASN A 7 -49.54 3.48 5.57
N LEU A 8 -48.42 3.89 6.18
CA LEU A 8 -47.08 3.59 5.67
C LEU A 8 -46.81 2.11 5.94
N ASP A 9 -47.02 1.30 4.91
CA ASP A 9 -46.75 -0.13 4.94
C ASP A 9 -45.24 -0.38 5.00
N LEU A 10 -44.73 -0.67 6.20
CA LEU A 10 -43.32 -0.96 6.50
C LEU A 10 -42.84 -2.33 5.98
N SER A 11 -43.72 -3.11 5.33
CA SER A 11 -43.38 -4.45 4.83
C SER A 11 -42.48 -4.47 3.58
N ASN A 12 -42.30 -3.34 2.90
CA ASN A 12 -41.47 -3.24 1.68
C ASN A 12 -39.97 -3.00 1.92
N ILE A 13 -39.52 -2.89 3.17
CA ILE A 13 -38.09 -2.69 3.48
C ILE A 13 -37.25 -3.97 3.28
N HIS A 14 -37.88 -5.14 3.16
CA HIS A 14 -37.18 -6.44 3.20
C HIS A 14 -36.72 -7.03 1.85
N LYS A 15 -36.71 -6.27 0.74
CA LYS A 15 -36.36 -6.83 -0.58
C LYS A 15 -35.48 -5.94 -1.46
N ASN A 16 -34.58 -5.15 -0.89
CA ASN A 16 -33.54 -4.48 -1.69
C ASN A 16 -32.16 -5.14 -1.47
N PRO A 17 -31.65 -5.92 -2.44
CA PRO A 17 -30.36 -6.61 -2.34
C PRO A 17 -29.19 -5.68 -2.04
N GLU A 18 -29.22 -4.44 -2.54
CA GLU A 18 -28.15 -3.46 -2.31
C GLU A 18 -28.13 -2.93 -0.88
N ILE A 19 -29.31 -2.70 -0.28
CA ILE A 19 -29.44 -2.27 1.11
C ILE A 19 -28.94 -3.39 2.04
N ASN A 20 -29.32 -4.63 1.75
CA ASN A 20 -28.86 -5.79 2.51
C ASN A 20 -27.35 -6.02 2.37
N ALA A 21 -26.80 -5.91 1.16
CA ALA A 21 -25.35 -6.01 0.94
C ALA A 21 -24.58 -4.91 1.68
N GLY A 22 -25.10 -3.67 1.68
CA GLY A 22 -24.54 -2.55 2.43
C GLY A 22 -24.57 -2.77 3.94
N LEU A 23 -25.67 -3.31 4.48
CA LEU A 23 -25.80 -3.64 5.90
C LEU A 23 -24.81 -4.73 6.31
N VAL A 24 -24.75 -5.84 5.57
CA VAL A 24 -23.80 -6.94 5.80
C VAL A 24 -22.36 -6.44 5.75
N ARG A 25 -22.02 -5.54 4.82
CA ARG A 25 -20.68 -4.95 4.75
C ARG A 25 -20.35 -4.12 5.99
N ARG A 26 -21.30 -3.31 6.49
CA ARG A 26 -21.10 -2.50 7.71
C ARG A 26 -20.91 -3.37 8.95
N GLU A 27 -21.70 -4.43 9.10
CA GLU A 27 -21.56 -5.37 10.21
C GLU A 27 -20.21 -6.10 10.19
N LYS A 28 -19.76 -6.54 9.01
CA LYS A 28 -18.41 -7.10 8.84
C LYS A 28 -17.33 -6.09 9.22
N ILE A 29 -17.46 -4.83 8.81
CA ILE A 29 -16.49 -3.78 9.17
C ILE A 29 -16.46 -3.60 10.71
N ALA A 30 -17.62 -3.47 11.35
CA ALA A 30 -17.71 -3.32 12.80
C ALA A 30 -17.11 -4.52 13.56
N PHE A 31 -17.29 -5.74 13.04
CA PHE A 31 -16.63 -6.92 13.58
C PHE A 31 -15.09 -6.79 13.49
N PHE A 32 -14.57 -6.40 12.33
CA PHE A 32 -13.13 -6.29 12.08
C PHE A 32 -12.45 -5.05 12.67
N ASP A 33 -13.20 -4.10 13.23
CA ASP A 33 -12.65 -2.94 13.96
C ASP A 33 -11.90 -3.36 15.23
N LYS A 34 -12.24 -4.51 15.81
CA LYS A 34 -11.58 -5.06 17.00
C LYS A 34 -10.68 -6.26 16.69
N VAL A 35 -10.58 -6.63 15.41
CA VAL A 35 -9.86 -7.82 14.99
C VAL A 35 -8.56 -7.42 14.31
N ARG A 36 -7.48 -7.92 14.88
CA ARG A 36 -6.18 -7.98 14.23
C ARG A 36 -6.06 -9.30 13.46
N SER A 37 -5.85 -9.21 12.17
CA SER A 37 -5.75 -10.37 11.28
C SER A 37 -4.29 -10.77 11.11
N LYS A 38 -3.93 -12.02 11.44
CA LYS A 38 -2.61 -12.59 11.11
C LYS A 38 -2.62 -13.01 9.64
N VAL A 39 -1.77 -12.38 8.84
CA VAL A 39 -1.65 -12.71 7.40
C VAL A 39 -0.44 -13.62 7.17
N ALA A 40 0.68 -13.32 7.82
CA ALA A 40 1.88 -14.15 7.83
C ALA A 40 2.44 -14.24 9.25
N GLU A 41 3.48 -15.06 9.47
CA GLU A 41 4.04 -15.27 10.82
C GLU A 41 4.43 -13.97 11.55
N HIS A 42 4.94 -13.00 10.79
CA HIS A 42 5.44 -11.72 11.27
C HIS A 42 4.62 -10.52 10.76
N VAL A 43 3.54 -10.74 9.99
CA VAL A 43 2.71 -9.65 9.43
C VAL A 43 1.28 -9.74 9.92
N PHE A 44 0.81 -8.64 10.50
CA PHE A 44 -0.55 -8.49 10.98
C PHE A 44 -1.22 -7.26 10.39
N LEU A 45 -2.50 -7.37 10.09
CA LEU A 45 -3.29 -6.35 9.40
C LEU A 45 -4.48 -5.90 10.28
N GLY A 46 -4.75 -4.60 10.31
CA GLY A 46 -5.89 -4.07 11.05
C GLY A 46 -6.27 -2.64 10.66
N GLY A 47 -7.25 -2.09 11.38
CA GLY A 47 -7.66 -0.69 11.32
C GLY A 47 -7.14 0.12 12.51
N ASP A 48 -7.42 1.41 12.49
CA ASP A 48 -7.06 2.38 13.54
C ASP A 48 -7.68 2.04 14.90
N ALA A 49 -8.90 1.48 14.90
CA ALA A 49 -9.55 1.02 16.13
C ALA A 49 -8.71 -0.05 16.88
N VAL A 50 -8.03 -0.94 16.14
CA VAL A 50 -7.08 -1.90 16.70
C VAL A 50 -5.78 -1.21 17.13
N ALA A 51 -5.31 -0.21 16.38
CA ALA A 51 -4.09 0.53 16.70
C ALA A 51 -4.20 1.36 18.00
N LYS A 52 -5.43 1.76 18.37
CA LYS A 52 -5.75 2.48 19.62
C LYS A 52 -5.74 1.60 20.87
N ASP A 53 -5.90 0.30 20.70
CA ASP A 53 -5.98 -0.62 21.82
C ASP A 53 -4.57 -1.09 22.20
N LYS A 54 -4.13 -0.79 23.43
CA LYS A 54 -2.77 -1.11 23.89
C LYS A 54 -2.56 -2.62 24.05
N ASP A 55 -3.62 -3.37 24.30
CA ASP A 55 -3.51 -4.78 24.68
C ASP A 55 -3.34 -5.68 23.45
N ILE A 56 -3.86 -5.26 22.29
CA ILE A 56 -3.85 -6.07 21.06
C ILE A 56 -2.44 -6.21 20.45
N PRO A 57 -1.61 -5.16 20.38
CA PRO A 57 -0.23 -5.29 19.90
C PRO A 57 0.69 -6.04 20.88
N ASN A 58 0.52 -5.80 22.19
CA ASN A 58 1.38 -6.39 23.23
C ASN A 58 1.22 -7.91 23.38
N GLN A 59 0.02 -8.45 23.14
CA GLN A 59 -0.26 -9.87 23.33
C GLN A 59 0.38 -10.83 22.31
N ASN A 60 0.95 -10.31 21.22
CA ASN A 60 1.41 -11.15 20.12
C ASN A 60 2.85 -10.88 19.68
N GLY A 61 3.63 -10.16 20.49
CA GLY A 61 5.03 -9.83 20.18
C GLY A 61 5.16 -8.89 18.97
N ILE A 62 4.21 -7.97 18.77
CA ILE A 62 4.37 -6.88 17.81
C ILE A 62 5.46 -5.97 18.32
N THR A 63 6.46 -5.71 17.48
CA THR A 63 7.59 -4.81 17.77
C THR A 63 7.53 -3.55 16.93
N HIS A 64 6.90 -3.65 15.76
CA HIS A 64 6.87 -2.60 14.74
C HIS A 64 5.44 -2.28 14.32
N VAL A 65 5.16 -1.01 14.04
CA VAL A 65 3.88 -0.54 13.50
C VAL A 65 4.12 0.24 12.22
N LEU A 66 3.52 -0.21 11.11
CA LEU A 66 3.41 0.56 9.88
C LEU A 66 2.03 1.23 9.84
N ASN A 67 2.01 2.55 10.08
CA ASN A 67 0.82 3.37 9.95
C ASN A 67 0.76 3.97 8.55
N CYS A 68 -0.19 3.53 7.74
CA CYS A 68 -0.32 3.95 6.34
C CYS A 68 -0.89 5.37 6.16
N VAL A 69 -1.41 6.01 7.23
CA VAL A 69 -2.18 7.26 7.13
C VAL A 69 -1.99 8.16 8.36
N ASP A 70 -0.79 8.72 8.53
CA ASP A 70 -0.45 9.50 9.75
C ASP A 70 -1.19 10.85 9.86
N PHE A 71 -1.69 11.41 8.76
CA PHE A 71 -2.52 12.62 8.78
C PHE A 71 -3.94 12.39 9.34
N VAL A 72 -4.35 11.13 9.55
CA VAL A 72 -5.65 10.76 10.17
C VAL A 72 -5.44 9.98 11.46
N CYS A 73 -4.47 9.07 11.47
CA CYS A 73 -4.24 8.12 12.55
C CYS A 73 -2.97 8.50 13.31
N PRO A 74 -3.05 8.98 14.56
CA PRO A 74 -1.88 9.21 15.39
C PRO A 74 -1.10 7.94 15.73
N LYS A 75 0.16 8.11 16.09
CA LYS A 75 0.97 7.06 16.75
C LYS A 75 0.64 7.02 18.24
N TYR A 76 -0.18 6.06 18.66
CA TYR A 76 -0.70 5.98 20.03
C TYR A 76 0.36 5.56 21.08
N PHE A 77 1.25 4.64 20.74
CA PHE A 77 2.14 3.97 21.70
C PHE A 77 3.62 4.08 21.31
N LYS A 78 4.10 5.29 21.04
CA LYS A 78 5.46 5.57 20.53
C LYS A 78 6.61 5.04 21.41
N CYS A 79 6.36 4.86 22.70
CA CYS A 79 7.37 4.32 23.63
C CYS A 79 7.40 2.79 23.63
N ASP A 80 6.33 2.14 23.14
CA ASP A 80 6.17 0.69 23.18
C ASP A 80 6.54 0.04 21.84
N PHE A 81 6.39 0.76 20.71
CA PHE A 81 6.67 0.23 19.36
C PHE A 81 7.56 1.14 18.52
N ILE A 82 8.29 0.53 17.59
CA ILE A 82 8.97 1.24 16.50
C ILE A 82 7.93 1.55 15.42
N TYR A 83 7.74 2.84 15.14
CA TYR A 83 6.77 3.29 14.14
C TYR A 83 7.46 3.70 12.85
N TRP A 84 6.94 3.22 11.73
CA TRP A 84 7.08 3.85 10.43
C TRP A 84 5.72 4.35 9.95
N THR A 85 5.70 5.57 9.42
CA THR A 85 4.49 6.26 9.01
C THR A 85 4.55 6.58 7.52
N LEU A 86 3.44 6.35 6.84
CA LEU A 86 3.18 6.80 5.48
C LEU A 86 1.96 7.74 5.50
N TRP A 87 1.76 8.43 4.39
CA TRP A 87 0.70 9.43 4.23
C TRP A 87 -0.10 9.13 2.96
N LEU A 88 -0.65 7.92 2.88
CA LEU A 88 -1.41 7.45 1.73
C LEU A 88 -2.86 7.94 1.78
N GLN A 89 -3.33 8.56 0.69
CA GLN A 89 -4.75 8.77 0.45
C GLN A 89 -5.42 7.48 -0.02
N ASP A 90 -6.68 7.26 0.36
CA ASP A 90 -7.46 6.13 -0.17
C ASP A 90 -8.14 6.50 -1.50
N SER A 91 -7.32 6.91 -2.46
CA SER A 91 -7.76 7.35 -3.78
C SER A 91 -7.22 6.41 -4.85
N PRO A 92 -7.99 6.10 -5.90
CA PRO A 92 -7.47 5.38 -7.07
C PRO A 92 -6.28 6.07 -7.75
N SER A 93 -6.09 7.38 -7.51
CA SER A 93 -5.00 8.18 -8.06
C SER A 93 -3.73 8.21 -7.19
N GLU A 94 -3.79 7.70 -5.95
CA GLU A 94 -2.63 7.64 -5.07
C GLU A 94 -1.64 6.60 -5.61
N ASP A 95 -0.35 6.94 -5.72
CA ASP A 95 0.67 6.02 -6.24
C ASP A 95 1.30 5.26 -5.09
N ILE A 96 0.97 3.96 -4.99
CA ILE A 96 1.62 3.05 -4.03
C ILE A 96 2.79 2.31 -4.66
N THR A 97 2.91 2.26 -5.99
CA THR A 97 3.95 1.45 -6.66
C THR A 97 5.36 1.90 -6.33
N SER A 98 5.53 3.19 -6.09
CA SER A 98 6.83 3.80 -5.82
C SER A 98 7.33 3.57 -4.39
N ILE A 99 6.48 3.11 -3.46
CA ILE A 99 6.84 2.81 -2.06
C ILE A 99 6.84 1.31 -1.74
N LEU A 100 6.35 0.44 -2.64
CA LEU A 100 6.17 -0.99 -2.38
C LEU A 100 7.47 -1.67 -1.92
N TYR A 101 8.59 -1.45 -2.61
CA TYR A 101 9.85 -2.13 -2.29
C TYR A 101 10.41 -1.70 -0.94
N ASP A 102 10.35 -0.41 -0.59
CA ASP A 102 10.73 0.07 0.74
C ASP A 102 9.87 -0.60 1.83
N VAL A 103 8.58 -0.84 1.55
CA VAL A 103 7.68 -1.58 2.45
C VAL A 103 8.08 -3.04 2.57
N PHE A 104 8.49 -3.68 1.47
CA PHE A 104 8.91 -5.08 1.48
C PHE A 104 10.21 -5.26 2.27
N ASP A 105 11.19 -4.39 2.03
CA ASP A 105 12.47 -4.37 2.74
C ASP A 105 12.24 -4.16 4.24
N TYR A 106 11.35 -3.23 4.62
CA TYR A 106 10.99 -3.04 6.03
C TYR A 106 10.37 -4.30 6.66
N PHE A 107 9.48 -5.01 5.96
CA PHE A 107 8.88 -6.23 6.50
C PHE A 107 9.92 -7.35 6.66
N GLU A 108 10.83 -7.49 5.70
CA GLU A 108 11.93 -8.45 5.79
C GLU A 108 12.91 -8.11 6.92
N GLU A 109 13.28 -6.84 7.10
CA GLU A 109 14.14 -6.40 8.20
C GLU A 109 13.50 -6.76 9.56
N VAL A 110 12.21 -6.43 9.73
CA VAL A 110 11.47 -6.78 10.95
C VAL A 110 11.46 -8.30 11.18
N ARG A 111 11.29 -9.08 10.11
CA ARG A 111 11.30 -10.55 10.17
C ARG A 111 12.65 -11.10 10.58
N GLU A 112 13.74 -10.60 10.00
CA GLU A 112 15.11 -11.03 10.26
C GLU A 112 15.54 -10.73 11.70
N GLN A 113 15.00 -9.65 12.28
CA GLN A 113 15.15 -9.34 13.70
C GLN A 113 14.24 -10.16 14.61
N HIS A 114 13.54 -11.18 14.09
CA HIS A 114 12.52 -11.97 14.78
C HIS A 114 11.39 -11.13 15.38
N GLY A 115 11.18 -9.92 14.84
CA GLY A 115 10.11 -9.02 15.17
C GLY A 115 8.82 -9.35 14.42
N ARG A 116 7.78 -8.55 14.70
CA ARG A 116 6.49 -8.64 14.00
C ARG A 116 5.95 -7.25 13.74
N VAL A 117 5.45 -7.04 12.53
CA VAL A 117 4.89 -5.77 12.06
C VAL A 117 3.36 -5.81 12.12
N PHE A 118 2.78 -4.76 12.68
CA PHE A 118 1.36 -4.46 12.57
C PHE A 118 1.16 -3.34 11.55
N VAL A 119 0.44 -3.65 10.48
CA VAL A 119 0.17 -2.74 9.36
C VAL A 119 -1.27 -2.27 9.47
N HIS A 120 -1.49 -0.97 9.55
CA HIS A 120 -2.84 -0.42 9.62
C HIS A 120 -3.01 0.83 8.78
N CYS A 121 -4.25 1.07 8.36
CA CYS A 121 -4.70 2.36 7.87
C CYS A 121 -5.86 2.83 8.76
N TYR A 122 -6.88 3.46 8.19
CA TYR A 122 -8.07 3.85 8.95
C TYR A 122 -8.96 2.62 9.28
N GLN A 123 -9.46 1.90 8.26
CA GLN A 123 -10.35 0.75 8.47
C GLN A 123 -9.66 -0.62 8.29
N GLY A 124 -8.43 -0.64 7.77
CA GLY A 124 -7.77 -1.88 7.36
C GLY A 124 -8.48 -2.55 6.18
N VAL A 125 -9.07 -1.76 5.27
CA VAL A 125 -9.83 -2.27 4.12
C VAL A 125 -9.00 -2.19 2.85
N SER A 126 -8.45 -1.00 2.53
CA SER A 126 -7.82 -0.71 1.25
C SER A 126 -6.30 -0.45 1.39
N ARG A 127 -5.86 0.74 1.81
CA ARG A 127 -4.41 1.11 1.86
C ARG A 127 -3.46 0.07 2.47
N SER A 128 -3.65 -0.27 3.74
CA SER A 128 -2.77 -1.24 4.43
C SER A 128 -2.90 -2.63 3.82
N THR A 129 -4.12 -3.03 3.44
CA THR A 129 -4.39 -4.28 2.73
C THR A 129 -3.61 -4.37 1.42
N SER A 130 -3.58 -3.29 0.62
CA SER A 130 -2.86 -3.25 -0.66
C SER A 130 -1.36 -3.45 -0.49
N LEU A 131 -0.75 -2.83 0.52
CA LEU A 131 0.67 -3.02 0.82
C LEU A 131 0.96 -4.47 1.24
N VAL A 132 0.11 -5.05 2.08
CA VAL A 132 0.25 -6.44 2.52
C VAL A 132 0.07 -7.42 1.36
N ILE A 133 -0.91 -7.21 0.47
CA ILE A 133 -1.08 -8.02 -0.75
C ILE A 133 0.18 -7.94 -1.61
N GLY A 134 0.68 -6.72 -1.88
CA GLY A 134 1.89 -6.53 -2.68
C GLY A 134 3.09 -7.28 -2.10
N TYR A 135 3.22 -7.28 -0.78
CA TYR A 135 4.29 -8.01 -0.11
C TYR A 135 4.15 -9.54 -0.24
N ILE A 136 2.95 -10.10 -0.08
CA ILE A 136 2.71 -11.53 -0.27
C ILE A 136 3.00 -11.95 -1.72
N MET A 137 2.54 -11.15 -2.70
CA MET A 137 2.87 -11.37 -4.11
C MET A 137 4.38 -11.43 -4.35
N TRP A 138 5.12 -10.45 -3.83
CA TRP A 138 6.57 -10.35 -4.01
C TRP A 138 7.32 -11.49 -3.31
N ARG A 139 6.98 -11.77 -2.05
CA ARG A 139 7.72 -12.73 -1.22
C ARG A 139 7.43 -14.17 -1.58
N GLU A 140 6.17 -14.50 -1.87
CA GLU A 140 5.74 -15.88 -2.13
C GLU A 140 5.65 -16.18 -3.63
N GLY A 141 5.92 -15.20 -4.50
CA GLY A 141 5.80 -15.33 -5.95
C GLY A 141 4.36 -15.61 -6.39
N GLN A 142 3.37 -15.21 -5.59
CA GLN A 142 1.96 -15.45 -5.84
C GLN A 142 1.38 -14.45 -6.83
N SER A 143 0.34 -14.89 -7.55
CA SER A 143 -0.49 -13.98 -8.34
C SER A 143 -1.24 -13.02 -7.42
N PHE A 144 -1.72 -11.90 -7.98
CA PHE A 144 -2.57 -10.94 -7.28
C PHE A 144 -3.82 -11.62 -6.73
N ASP A 145 -4.45 -12.50 -7.51
CA ASP A 145 -5.67 -13.19 -7.09
C ASP A 145 -5.39 -14.12 -5.90
N ASP A 146 -4.32 -14.91 -5.95
CA ASP A 146 -3.93 -15.81 -4.84
C ASP A 146 -3.57 -15.02 -3.57
N ALA A 147 -2.76 -13.97 -3.71
CA ALA A 147 -2.34 -13.13 -2.60
C ALA A 147 -3.53 -12.35 -2.01
N PHE A 148 -4.44 -11.86 -2.86
CA PHE A 148 -5.67 -11.20 -2.44
C PHE A 148 -6.55 -12.16 -1.64
N GLU A 149 -6.78 -13.38 -2.13
CA GLU A 149 -7.58 -14.39 -1.42
C GLU A 149 -6.94 -14.84 -0.11
N CYS A 150 -5.60 -14.92 -0.04
CA CYS A 150 -4.88 -15.18 1.20
C CYS A 150 -5.15 -14.09 2.24
N VAL A 151 -4.99 -12.82 1.86
CA VAL A 151 -5.26 -11.67 2.75
C VAL A 151 -6.76 -11.57 3.09
N LYS A 152 -7.64 -11.85 2.14
CA LYS A 152 -9.11 -11.84 2.32
C LYS A 152 -9.57 -12.92 3.28
N SER A 153 -8.96 -14.09 3.24
CA SER A 153 -9.21 -15.18 4.17
C SER A 153 -8.83 -14.80 5.61
N ALA A 154 -7.70 -14.09 5.78
CA ALA A 154 -7.30 -13.56 7.10
C ALA A 154 -8.16 -12.36 7.54
N ARG A 155 -8.59 -11.52 6.60
CA ARG A 155 -9.38 -10.31 6.85
C ARG A 155 -10.52 -10.18 5.82
N GLY A 156 -11.70 -10.69 6.16
CA GLY A 156 -12.85 -10.75 5.25
C GLY A 156 -13.36 -9.42 4.69
N ILE A 157 -12.94 -8.28 5.25
CA ILE A 157 -13.23 -6.92 4.73
C ILE A 157 -12.12 -6.34 3.84
N ALA A 158 -11.06 -7.08 3.56
CA ALA A 158 -10.01 -6.68 2.62
C ALA A 158 -10.62 -6.35 1.26
N ASP A 159 -10.44 -5.12 0.80
CA ASP A 159 -11.05 -4.62 -0.43
C ASP A 159 -10.25 -3.40 -0.93
N PRO A 160 -9.07 -3.62 -1.54
CA PRO A 160 -8.29 -2.55 -2.18
C PRO A 160 -9.18 -1.71 -3.10
N ASN A 161 -8.97 -0.40 -3.10
CA ASN A 161 -9.60 0.42 -4.14
C ASN A 161 -9.07 0.00 -5.53
N ILE A 162 -9.86 0.29 -6.57
CA ILE A 162 -9.57 -0.16 -7.93
C ILE A 162 -8.21 0.32 -8.45
N GLY A 163 -7.78 1.53 -8.09
CA GLY A 163 -6.48 2.06 -8.51
C GLY A 163 -5.32 1.26 -7.91
N PHE A 164 -5.41 0.90 -6.63
CA PHE A 164 -4.41 0.04 -5.99
C PHE A 164 -4.40 -1.37 -6.57
N ALA A 165 -5.57 -1.97 -6.80
CA ALA A 165 -5.65 -3.27 -7.46
C ALA A 165 -5.00 -3.24 -8.85
N CYS A 166 -5.30 -2.22 -9.66
CA CYS A 166 -4.66 -2.03 -10.97
C CYS A 166 -3.13 -1.87 -10.87
N GLN A 167 -2.66 -1.08 -9.90
CA GLN A 167 -1.23 -0.88 -9.65
C GLN A 167 -0.52 -2.19 -9.25
N LEU A 168 -1.14 -3.01 -8.40
CA LEU A 168 -0.60 -4.32 -8.00
C LEU A 168 -0.57 -5.31 -9.16
N LEU A 169 -1.64 -5.38 -9.97
CA LEU A 169 -1.66 -6.18 -11.20
C LEU A 169 -0.58 -5.76 -12.21
N GLN A 170 -0.30 -4.46 -12.31
CA GLN A 170 0.81 -3.95 -13.13
C GLN A 170 2.18 -4.36 -12.54
N CYS A 171 2.33 -4.38 -11.21
CA CYS A 171 3.55 -4.84 -10.55
C CYS A 171 3.78 -6.34 -10.79
N GLN A 172 2.76 -7.18 -10.70
CA GLN A 172 2.84 -8.61 -11.03
C GLN A 172 3.42 -8.82 -12.44
N LYS A 173 2.94 -8.06 -13.43
CA LYS A 173 3.47 -8.12 -14.81
C LYS A 173 4.94 -7.75 -14.89
N LYS A 174 5.44 -6.86 -14.04
CA LYS A 174 6.87 -6.47 -14.02
C LYS A 174 7.76 -7.51 -13.33
N VAL A 175 7.25 -8.19 -12.29
CA VAL A 175 7.98 -9.20 -11.51
C VAL A 175 8.02 -10.55 -12.22
N HIS A 176 6.91 -10.95 -12.87
CA HIS A 176 6.82 -12.20 -13.62
C HIS A 176 7.14 -12.07 -15.11
N ALA A 177 7.30 -10.85 -15.63
CA ALA A 177 7.91 -10.69 -16.94
C ALA A 177 9.37 -11.11 -16.82
N PHE A 178 9.72 -12.23 -17.46
CA PHE A 178 11.03 -12.36 -18.11
C PHE A 178 11.35 -11.01 -18.75
N PRO A 179 12.58 -10.48 -18.61
CA PRO A 179 12.90 -9.11 -19.01
C PRO A 179 12.26 -8.91 -20.36
N LEU A 180 11.28 -7.98 -20.41
CA LEU A 180 10.66 -7.58 -21.66
C LEU A 180 11.82 -7.49 -22.65
N SER A 181 11.65 -8.09 -23.83
CA SER A 181 12.58 -7.94 -24.96
C SER A 181 13.29 -6.58 -24.84
N PRO A 182 14.63 -6.47 -25.01
CA PRO A 182 15.39 -5.23 -24.85
C PRO A 182 14.95 -4.06 -25.76
N SER A 183 13.77 -4.15 -26.36
CA SER A 183 13.00 -3.08 -26.96
C SER A 183 12.85 -1.85 -26.05
N SER A 184 13.81 -0.94 -26.18
CA SER A 184 13.62 0.44 -26.64
C SER A 184 12.75 1.42 -25.85
N LEU A 185 12.42 1.21 -24.58
CA LEU A 185 11.66 2.22 -23.82
C LEU A 185 12.54 2.94 -22.80
N LEU A 186 12.83 4.20 -23.13
CA LEU A 186 13.28 5.23 -22.18
C LEU A 186 12.33 5.23 -20.97
N ARG A 187 12.85 4.95 -19.78
CA ARG A 187 12.13 5.15 -18.52
C ARG A 187 12.78 6.30 -17.78
N MET A 188 11.96 7.20 -17.29
CA MET A 188 12.45 8.33 -16.52
C MET A 188 11.72 8.42 -15.20
N TYR A 189 12.48 8.63 -14.13
CA TYR A 189 11.98 8.73 -12.77
C TYR A 189 12.42 10.07 -12.21
N ARG A 190 11.51 10.81 -11.59
CA ARG A 190 11.84 11.99 -10.79
C ARG A 190 12.04 11.56 -9.35
N VAL A 191 13.18 11.91 -8.76
CA VAL A 191 13.40 11.76 -7.33
C VAL A 191 12.62 12.88 -6.64
N ALA A 192 11.63 12.49 -5.84
CA ALA A 192 10.74 13.43 -5.17
C ALA A 192 10.24 12.83 -3.86
N PRO A 193 9.77 13.66 -2.92
CA PRO A 193 9.08 13.15 -1.73
C PRO A 193 7.93 12.23 -2.12
N HIS A 194 7.81 11.10 -1.43
CA HIS A 194 6.65 10.21 -1.57
C HIS A 194 5.37 10.97 -1.25
N SER A 195 5.38 11.75 -0.16
CA SER A 195 4.26 12.56 0.30
C SER A 195 4.68 14.00 0.58
N PRO A 196 3.80 15.00 0.36
CA PRO A 196 4.06 16.38 0.79
C PRO A 196 4.20 16.55 2.31
N TYR A 197 3.76 15.56 3.10
CA TYR A 197 3.87 15.58 4.56
C TYR A 197 5.21 15.04 5.09
N ASP A 198 6.02 14.39 4.24
CA ASP A 198 7.36 13.91 4.58
C ASP A 198 8.33 14.19 3.43
N LEU A 199 8.96 15.37 3.53
CA LEU A 199 9.83 15.91 2.48
C LEU A 199 11.17 15.18 2.37
N LEU A 200 11.56 14.41 3.37
CA LEU A 200 12.86 13.73 3.41
C LEU A 200 12.78 12.28 2.94
N HIS A 201 11.58 11.69 2.93
CA HIS A 201 11.35 10.37 2.35
C HIS A 201 11.23 10.45 0.82
N LEU A 202 12.40 10.49 0.18
CA LEU A 202 12.54 10.61 -1.28
C LEU A 202 12.46 9.24 -1.96
N ILE A 203 11.65 9.15 -3.00
CA ILE A 203 11.49 7.93 -3.81
C ILE A 203 11.54 8.25 -5.31
N PRO A 204 11.91 7.27 -6.16
CA PRO A 204 11.81 7.42 -7.62
C PRO A 204 10.35 7.33 -8.09
N LYS A 205 9.78 8.44 -8.58
CA LYS A 205 8.45 8.47 -9.18
C LYS A 205 8.54 8.39 -10.70
N MET A 206 7.95 7.35 -11.30
CA MET A 206 7.96 7.15 -12.75
C MET A 206 7.19 8.27 -13.47
N LEU A 207 7.76 8.81 -14.54
CA LEU A 207 7.11 9.81 -15.38
C LEU A 207 6.29 9.13 -16.49
N ASN A 208 5.06 9.59 -16.68
CA ASN A 208 4.17 9.07 -17.72
C ASN A 208 4.57 9.52 -19.14
N ASP A 209 5.21 10.68 -19.25
CA ASP A 209 5.70 11.25 -20.52
C ASP A 209 7.19 11.60 -20.39
N PRO A 210 8.09 10.63 -20.63
CA PRO A 210 9.52 10.86 -20.48
C PRO A 210 10.06 11.69 -21.64
N SER A 211 10.29 12.99 -21.41
CA SER A 211 10.83 13.91 -22.41
C SER A 211 11.83 14.90 -21.81
N PRO A 212 12.80 15.43 -22.59
CA PRO A 212 13.79 16.38 -22.08
C PRO A 212 13.18 17.64 -21.45
N SER A 213 11.98 18.06 -21.86
CA SER A 213 11.28 19.22 -21.31
C SER A 213 10.82 19.02 -19.86
N THR A 214 10.74 17.77 -19.37
CA THR A 214 10.39 17.46 -17.98
C THR A 214 11.59 17.50 -17.03
N LEU A 215 12.83 17.58 -17.56
CA LEU A 215 14.05 17.71 -16.77
C LEU A 215 14.17 19.14 -16.21
N ASP A 216 13.75 19.32 -14.97
CA ASP A 216 13.92 20.58 -14.24
C ASP A 216 15.34 20.70 -13.66
N SER A 217 15.97 21.85 -13.86
CA SER A 217 17.25 22.26 -13.25
C SER A 217 17.29 22.18 -11.72
N LYS A 218 16.13 22.17 -11.04
CA LYS A 218 15.99 22.08 -9.59
C LYS A 218 15.76 20.65 -9.08
N GLY A 219 15.57 19.68 -9.97
CA GLY A 219 15.26 18.29 -9.62
C GLY A 219 16.41 17.32 -9.82
N ALA A 220 16.23 16.11 -9.28
CA ALA A 220 17.05 14.95 -9.60
C ALA A 220 16.20 13.91 -10.35
N PHE A 221 16.76 13.29 -11.39
CA PHE A 221 16.07 12.30 -12.22
C PHE A 221 16.96 11.09 -12.47
N ILE A 222 16.34 9.91 -12.54
CA ILE A 222 16.98 8.66 -12.97
C ILE A 222 16.44 8.33 -14.36
N ILE A 223 17.31 8.22 -15.35
CA ILE A 223 16.97 7.95 -16.73
C ILE A 223 17.53 6.58 -17.09
N HIS A 224 16.67 5.63 -17.37
CA HIS A 224 17.04 4.28 -17.76
C HIS A 224 16.75 4.08 -19.25
N ILE A 225 17.79 3.79 -20.01
CA ILE A 225 17.70 3.31 -21.40
C ILE A 225 18.24 1.87 -21.44
N PRO A 226 17.97 1.08 -22.49
CA PRO A 226 18.35 -0.35 -22.52
C PRO A 226 19.83 -0.64 -22.24
N SER A 227 20.74 0.30 -22.50
CA SER A 227 22.18 0.13 -22.35
C SER A 227 22.80 0.86 -21.15
N SER A 228 22.07 1.74 -20.46
CA SER A 228 22.67 2.65 -19.47
C SER A 228 21.65 3.27 -18.51
N ILE A 229 22.11 3.62 -17.31
CA ILE A 229 21.38 4.44 -16.34
C ILE A 229 22.11 5.78 -16.21
N TYR A 230 21.38 6.88 -16.31
CA TYR A 230 21.89 8.23 -16.07
C TYR A 230 21.20 8.82 -14.84
N VAL A 231 21.97 9.58 -14.07
CA VAL A 231 21.43 10.39 -12.97
C VAL A 231 21.58 11.85 -13.37
N TRP A 232 20.46 12.53 -13.57
CA TRP A 232 20.41 13.96 -13.84
C TRP A 232 20.28 14.71 -12.52
N ILE A 233 21.21 15.62 -12.21
CA ILE A 233 21.17 16.46 -11.01
C ILE A 233 21.35 17.91 -11.43
N GLY A 234 20.29 18.54 -11.93
CA GLY A 234 20.29 19.96 -12.29
C GLY A 234 21.53 20.42 -13.06
N ARG A 235 22.10 21.59 -12.69
CA ARG A 235 23.25 22.23 -13.36
C ARG A 235 24.57 21.42 -13.38
N LYS A 236 24.60 20.17 -12.90
CA LYS A 236 25.74 19.25 -13.02
C LYS A 236 25.24 17.84 -13.35
N SER A 237 25.23 17.45 -14.62
CA SER A 237 25.04 16.06 -15.01
C SER A 237 26.40 15.36 -15.08
N GLU A 238 26.75 14.54 -14.09
CA GLU A 238 27.86 13.59 -14.22
C GLU A 238 27.31 12.22 -14.63
N ALA A 239 27.92 11.60 -15.64
CA ALA A 239 27.58 10.25 -16.04
C ALA A 239 28.08 9.26 -14.98
N VAL A 240 27.18 8.68 -14.19
CA VAL A 240 27.52 7.56 -13.29
C VAL A 240 27.59 6.30 -14.14
N THR A 241 28.74 6.03 -14.75
CA THR A 241 28.99 4.76 -15.44
C THR A 241 29.41 3.71 -14.42
N THR A 242 28.47 3.00 -13.81
CA THR A 242 28.80 1.78 -13.07
C THR A 242 28.87 0.61 -14.03
N ARG A 243 30.10 0.22 -14.40
CA ARG A 243 30.38 -1.13 -14.91
C ARG A 243 29.88 -2.12 -13.88
N THR A 244 28.87 -2.91 -14.25
CA THR A 244 28.49 -4.12 -13.53
C THR A 244 29.71 -5.03 -13.45
N ARG A 245 30.31 -5.14 -12.26
CA ARG A 245 31.06 -6.35 -11.91
C ARG A 245 30.03 -7.46 -11.79
N ALA A 246 30.15 -8.47 -12.65
CA ALA A 246 29.58 -9.78 -12.37
C ALA A 246 30.10 -10.22 -10.99
N TRP A 247 29.20 -10.52 -10.07
CA TRP A 247 29.54 -11.26 -8.86
C TRP A 247 29.34 -12.76 -9.13
N PRO A 248 30.13 -13.63 -8.47
CA PRO A 248 30.28 -15.05 -8.80
C PRO A 248 29.01 -15.87 -8.61
#